data_AF-A0A9D5FMI8-F1
#
_entry.id   AF-A0A9D5FMI8-F1
#
_cell.length_a   1.000
_cell.length_b   1.000
_cell.length_c   1.000
_cell.angle_alpha   90.00
_cell.angle_beta   90.00
_cell.angle_gamma   90.00
#
_symmetry.space_group_name_H-M   'P 1'
#
loop_
_entity.id
_entity.type
_entity.pdbx_description
1 polymer ?
#
loop_
_entity_poly.entity_id
_entity_poly.type
_entity_poly.pdbx_seq_one_letter_code
_entity_poly.pdbx_strand_id
1 'polypeptide(L)'
;MLALLFVMGQKEKERPAGYVADFCPICRGITRFRVMRHSVATHVYGLSLGDGQLLRHMAVCRLCGNSKKVHPARYETISSTDERDLDRLIAATYPQIRESYGERLAIEVKLRNRQAEMTPDERHDFLMEPFNYLIPAVEARYQKDVQFDKESGIAGLGTIGLSVLTFIVCSKLWPDPPAHDWVSLMTGWVLVVGSAYTFVQLCLGPGRYLRKKVIPDLARALKPLNPSRDELEECLAALRDAKLKIGTKVKPQQLWFALQLAQPVRS
;
A
#
# COMPACT_ATOMS: atom_id res chain seq x y z
N MET A 1 20.31 -7.46 41.56
CA MET A 1 19.20 -8.06 40.77
C MET A 1 19.18 -7.41 39.40
N LEU A 2 19.71 -8.07 38.37
CA LEU A 2 19.56 -7.63 36.99
C LEU A 2 18.16 -8.02 36.52
N ALA A 3 17.23 -7.07 36.47
CA ALA A 3 15.98 -7.26 35.75
C ALA A 3 16.33 -7.30 34.26
N LEU A 4 16.49 -8.50 33.69
CA LEU A 4 16.58 -8.68 32.25
C LEU A 4 15.25 -8.22 31.65
N LEU A 5 15.24 -7.06 31.01
CA LEU A 5 14.09 -6.59 30.24
C LEU A 5 13.96 -7.47 28.99
N PHE A 6 13.19 -8.55 29.11
CA PHE A 6 12.76 -9.34 27.96
C PHE A 6 11.72 -8.52 27.19
N VAL A 7 12.13 -7.90 26.09
CA VAL A 7 11.19 -7.28 25.15
C VAL A 7 10.52 -8.39 24.34
N MET A 8 9.41 -8.90 24.87
CA MET A 8 8.51 -9.80 24.16
C MET A 8 7.47 -9.00 23.39
N GLY A 9 7.23 -9.38 22.15
CA GLY A 9 6.21 -8.78 21.32
C GLY A 9 5.72 -9.71 20.23
N GLN A 10 4.71 -9.26 19.49
CA GLN A 10 4.17 -9.96 18.32
C GLN A 10 4.63 -9.24 17.06
N LYS A 11 5.13 -10.00 16.09
CA LYS A 11 5.54 -9.47 14.79
C LYS A 11 4.78 -10.18 13.69
N GLU A 12 4.16 -9.39 12.82
CA GLU A 12 3.57 -9.91 11.58
C GLU A 12 4.69 -10.42 10.65
N LYS A 13 4.47 -11.60 10.09
CA LYS A 13 5.37 -12.27 9.16
C LYS A 13 4.58 -12.62 7.91
N GLU A 14 5.11 -12.23 6.77
CA GLU A 14 4.56 -12.56 5.46
C GLU A 14 5.44 -13.62 4.81
N ARG A 15 4.84 -14.69 4.30
CA ARG A 15 5.54 -15.71 3.50
C ARG A 15 4.78 -16.00 2.20
N PRO A 16 5.47 -16.17 1.07
CA PRO A 16 4.81 -16.58 -0.16
C PRO A 16 4.27 -18.00 0.00
N ALA A 17 3.00 -18.20 -0.38
CA ALA A 17 2.36 -19.51 -0.45
C ALA A 17 2.29 -20.04 -1.89
N GLY A 18 2.22 -19.13 -2.87
CA GLY A 18 2.20 -19.48 -4.29
C GLY A 18 1.42 -18.46 -5.11
N TYR A 19 0.79 -18.90 -6.20
CA TYR A 19 0.11 -18.08 -7.19
C TYR A 19 -1.26 -18.67 -7.53
N VAL A 20 -2.22 -17.78 -7.77
CA VAL A 20 -3.59 -18.11 -8.19
C VAL A 20 -4.09 -17.11 -9.23
N ALA A 21 -5.05 -17.51 -10.04
CA ALA A 21 -5.81 -16.58 -10.88
C ALA A 21 -7.06 -16.10 -10.10
N ASP A 22 -7.32 -14.79 -10.12
CA ASP A 22 -8.51 -14.21 -9.50
C ASP A 22 -8.90 -12.89 -10.18
N PHE A 23 -10.10 -12.37 -9.90
CA PHE A 23 -10.55 -11.07 -10.38
C PHE A 23 -9.94 -9.93 -9.53
N CYS A 24 -9.48 -8.87 -10.20
CA CYS A 24 -8.95 -7.67 -9.57
C CYS A 24 -9.86 -6.46 -9.85
N PRO A 25 -10.46 -5.84 -8.83
CA PRO A 25 -11.31 -4.65 -9.00
C PRO A 25 -10.57 -3.43 -9.60
N ILE A 26 -9.28 -3.28 -9.30
CA ILE A 26 -8.46 -2.18 -9.82
C ILE A 26 -8.05 -2.41 -11.28
N CYS A 27 -7.74 -3.65 -11.66
CA CYS A 27 -7.42 -4.00 -13.04
C CYS A 27 -8.66 -4.32 -13.88
N ARG A 28 -9.85 -4.42 -13.26
CA ARG A 28 -11.14 -4.73 -13.88
C ARG A 28 -11.12 -6.00 -14.73
N GLY A 29 -10.48 -7.05 -14.23
CA GLY A 29 -10.33 -8.30 -14.96
C GLY A 29 -9.68 -9.42 -14.16
N ILE A 30 -9.68 -10.62 -14.74
CA ILE A 30 -8.97 -11.77 -14.20
C ILE A 30 -7.47 -11.57 -14.42
N THR A 31 -6.69 -11.82 -13.37
CA THR A 31 -5.25 -11.60 -13.37
C THR A 31 -4.58 -12.55 -12.39
N ARG A 32 -3.24 -12.56 -12.43
CA ARG A 32 -2.39 -13.37 -11.57
C ARG A 32 -2.23 -12.69 -10.23
N PHE A 33 -2.36 -13.45 -9.16
CA PHE A 33 -2.16 -13.01 -7.79
C PHE A 33 -1.08 -13.87 -7.13
N ARG A 34 -0.20 -13.23 -6.35
CA ARG A 34 0.69 -13.92 -5.41
C ARG A 34 -0.02 -14.07 -4.08
N VAL A 35 -0.23 -15.30 -3.64
CA VAL A 35 -0.78 -15.61 -2.33
C VAL A 35 0.32 -15.53 -1.29
N MET A 36 0.05 -14.76 -0.24
CA MET A 36 0.90 -14.54 0.93
C MET A 36 0.19 -15.09 2.16
N ARG A 37 0.89 -15.91 2.92
CA ARG A 37 0.51 -16.34 4.26
C ARG A 37 0.93 -15.26 5.25
N HIS A 38 -0.03 -14.64 5.93
CA HIS A 38 0.23 -13.70 7.02
C HIS A 38 0.10 -14.44 8.35
N SER A 39 1.21 -14.59 9.07
CA SER A 39 1.25 -15.15 10.41
C SER A 39 1.73 -14.13 11.44
N VAL A 40 1.39 -14.34 12.70
CA VAL A 40 1.97 -13.60 13.83
C VAL A 40 2.89 -14.54 14.58
N ALA A 41 4.15 -14.16 14.67
CA ALA A 41 5.15 -14.88 15.45
C ALA A 41 5.52 -14.05 16.68
N THR A 42 5.62 -14.73 17.82
CA THR A 42 6.24 -14.16 19.02
C THR A 42 7.71 -13.88 18.72
N HIS A 43 8.19 -12.69 19.08
CA HIS A 43 9.60 -12.35 18.97
C HIS A 43 10.19 -12.02 20.33
N VAL A 44 11.48 -12.35 20.49
CA VAL A 44 12.30 -11.96 21.63
C VAL A 44 13.48 -11.17 21.07
N TYR A 45 13.68 -9.93 21.55
CA TYR A 45 14.70 -9.01 21.01
C TYR A 45 14.62 -8.78 19.48
N GLY A 46 13.41 -8.76 18.92
CA GLY A 46 13.18 -8.55 17.48
C GLY A 46 13.39 -9.77 16.59
N LEU A 47 13.91 -10.88 17.13
CA LEU A 47 14.04 -12.17 16.43
C LEU A 47 12.76 -12.98 16.62
N SER A 48 12.08 -13.29 15.52
CA SER A 48 10.85 -14.10 15.53
C SER A 48 11.17 -15.58 15.79
N LEU A 49 10.52 -16.16 16.80
CA LEU A 49 10.65 -17.58 17.12
C LEU A 49 9.60 -18.38 16.32
N GLY A 50 10.07 -19.16 15.34
CA GLY A 50 9.24 -20.05 14.53
C GLY A 50 8.43 -19.37 13.40
N ASP A 51 7.39 -20.09 12.97
CA ASP A 51 6.56 -19.73 11.81
C ASP A 51 5.33 -18.87 12.18
N GLY A 52 4.98 -18.85 13.46
CA GLY A 52 3.86 -18.08 14.00
C GLY A 52 2.49 -18.69 13.72
N GLN A 53 1.49 -18.16 14.41
CA GLN A 53 0.09 -18.52 14.21
C GLN A 53 -0.42 -17.87 12.91
N LEU A 54 -1.04 -18.67 12.03
CA LEU A 54 -1.65 -18.16 10.81
C LEU A 54 -2.82 -17.23 11.16
N LEU A 55 -2.75 -15.97 10.74
CA LEU A 55 -3.87 -15.04 10.85
C LEU A 55 -4.79 -15.11 9.63
N ARG A 56 -4.21 -14.98 8.43
CA ARG A 56 -4.95 -14.87 7.18
C ARG A 56 -4.10 -15.17 5.96
N HIS A 57 -4.77 -15.42 4.84
CA HIS A 57 -4.14 -15.40 3.52
C HIS A 57 -4.52 -14.10 2.80
N MET A 58 -3.53 -13.50 2.16
CA MET A 58 -3.67 -12.29 1.35
C MET A 58 -3.23 -12.61 -0.07
N ALA A 59 -3.94 -12.12 -1.07
CA ALA A 59 -3.55 -12.21 -2.47
C ALA A 59 -3.14 -10.83 -2.96
N VAL A 60 -1.96 -10.73 -3.58
CA VAL A 60 -1.43 -9.48 -4.16
C VAL A 60 -1.42 -9.59 -5.68
N CYS A 61 -2.17 -8.73 -6.36
CA CYS A 61 -2.24 -8.71 -7.82
C CYS A 61 -0.86 -8.42 -8.41
N ARG A 62 -0.42 -9.21 -9.40
CA ARG A 62 0.89 -9.05 -10.05
C ARG A 62 0.94 -7.88 -11.03
N LEU A 63 -0.22 -7.37 -11.46
CA LEU A 63 -0.30 -6.21 -12.36
C LEU A 63 -0.29 -4.88 -11.59
N CYS A 64 -1.23 -4.68 -10.65
CA CYS A 64 -1.34 -3.41 -9.92
C CYS A 64 -0.70 -3.43 -8.53
N GLY A 65 -0.35 -4.60 -7.99
CA GLY A 65 0.18 -4.73 -6.63
C GLY A 65 -0.86 -4.52 -5.53
N ASN A 66 -2.15 -4.42 -5.86
CA ASN A 66 -3.21 -4.29 -4.86
C ASN A 66 -3.43 -5.63 -4.13
N SER A 67 -3.67 -5.56 -2.81
CA SER A 67 -3.84 -6.73 -1.96
C SER A 67 -5.31 -6.91 -1.54
N LYS A 68 -5.75 -8.17 -1.44
CA LYS A 68 -7.08 -8.53 -0.92
C LYS A 68 -7.00 -9.75 -0.01
N LYS A 69 -7.91 -9.85 0.96
CA LYS A 69 -8.05 -11.06 1.78
C LYS A 69 -8.63 -12.18 0.92
N VAL A 70 -8.07 -13.38 1.04
CA VAL A 70 -8.54 -14.57 0.32
C VAL A 70 -8.67 -15.77 1.25
N HIS A 71 -9.57 -16.67 0.90
CA HIS A 71 -9.71 -17.96 1.56
C HIS A 71 -9.13 -19.05 0.66
N PRO A 72 -8.08 -19.79 1.10
CA PRO A 72 -7.45 -20.81 0.28
C PRO A 72 -8.40 -21.88 -0.25
N ALA A 73 -9.43 -22.22 0.52
CA ALA A 73 -10.45 -23.21 0.15
C ALA A 73 -11.28 -22.81 -1.08
N ARG A 74 -11.21 -21.54 -1.53
CA ARG A 74 -11.85 -21.10 -2.78
C ARG A 74 -11.13 -21.62 -4.02
N TYR A 75 -9.86 -21.94 -3.90
CA TYR A 75 -9.01 -22.38 -5.01
C TYR A 75 -8.85 -23.90 -4.92
N GLU A 76 -8.89 -24.58 -6.06
CA GLU A 76 -8.64 -26.02 -6.11
C GLU A 76 -7.20 -26.34 -5.74
N THR A 77 -6.26 -25.56 -6.29
CA THR A 77 -4.84 -25.63 -5.95
C THR A 77 -4.22 -24.24 -5.91
N ILE A 78 -3.09 -24.12 -5.21
CA ILE A 78 -2.24 -22.93 -5.24
C ILE A 78 -0.96 -23.33 -5.98
N SER A 79 -0.71 -22.71 -7.13
CA SER A 79 0.49 -22.99 -7.93
C SER A 79 1.75 -22.51 -7.20
N SER A 80 2.79 -23.32 -7.16
CA SER A 80 4.09 -22.91 -6.62
C SER A 80 4.85 -21.96 -7.55
N THR A 81 4.54 -21.95 -8.84
CA THR A 81 5.21 -21.18 -9.88
C THR A 81 4.35 -20.01 -10.39
N ASP A 82 5.00 -18.88 -10.72
CA ASP A 82 4.36 -17.72 -11.38
C ASP A 82 4.17 -18.05 -12.86
N GLU A 83 3.17 -18.88 -13.16
CA GLU A 83 2.79 -19.20 -14.54
C GLU A 83 2.40 -17.92 -15.28
N ARG A 84 3.04 -17.69 -16.43
CA ARG A 84 2.81 -16.49 -17.24
C ARG A 84 1.54 -16.63 -18.06
N ASP A 85 1.21 -17.85 -18.47
CA ASP A 85 -0.02 -18.16 -19.18
C ASP A 85 -1.21 -18.14 -18.20
N LEU A 86 -2.02 -17.09 -18.31
CA LEU A 86 -3.15 -16.87 -17.42
C LEU A 86 -4.19 -17.99 -17.53
N ASP A 87 -4.44 -18.54 -18.72
CA ASP A 87 -5.46 -19.56 -18.90
C ASP A 87 -5.03 -20.91 -18.28
N ARG A 88 -3.73 -21.24 -18.36
CA ARG A 88 -3.17 -22.38 -17.61
C ARG A 88 -3.31 -22.20 -16.10
N LEU A 89 -3.02 -21.01 -15.59
CA LEU A 89 -3.16 -20.72 -14.16
C LEU A 89 -4.63 -20.78 -13.72
N ILE A 90 -5.56 -20.27 -14.54
CA ILE A 90 -7.01 -20.38 -14.31
C ILE A 90 -7.41 -21.85 -14.21
N ALA A 91 -7.06 -22.66 -15.23
CA ALA A 91 -7.43 -24.08 -15.27
C ALA A 91 -6.91 -24.86 -14.06
N ALA A 92 -5.71 -24.53 -13.57
CA ALA A 92 -5.11 -25.22 -12.43
C ALA A 92 -5.64 -24.75 -11.06
N THR A 93 -5.95 -23.46 -10.91
CA THR A 93 -6.19 -22.87 -9.58
C THR A 93 -7.65 -22.51 -9.32
N TYR A 94 -8.39 -22.07 -10.35
CA TYR A 94 -9.78 -21.66 -10.21
C TYR A 94 -10.53 -21.81 -11.56
N PRO A 95 -10.79 -23.05 -12.02
CA PRO A 95 -11.34 -23.28 -13.36
C PRO A 95 -12.72 -22.64 -13.56
N GLN A 96 -13.54 -22.60 -12.51
CA GLN A 96 -14.87 -22.00 -12.50
C GLN A 96 -14.88 -20.47 -12.33
N ILE A 97 -13.72 -19.80 -12.41
CA ILE A 97 -13.63 -18.35 -12.17
C ILE A 97 -14.50 -17.53 -13.14
N ARG A 98 -14.57 -17.94 -14.40
CA ARG A 98 -15.32 -17.22 -15.44
C ARG A 98 -16.84 -17.32 -15.21
N GLU A 99 -17.30 -18.44 -14.66
CA GLU A 99 -18.69 -18.63 -14.23
C GLU A 99 -18.97 -17.85 -12.94
N SER A 100 -18.09 -18.00 -11.95
CA SER A 100 -18.19 -17.33 -10.64
C SER A 100 -18.23 -15.81 -10.75
N TYR A 101 -17.55 -15.23 -11.74
CA TYR A 101 -17.53 -13.80 -12.01
C TYR A 101 -18.22 -13.43 -13.33
N GLY A 102 -19.05 -14.32 -13.90
CA GLY A 102 -19.64 -14.14 -15.24
C GLY A 102 -20.42 -12.83 -15.36
N GLU A 103 -21.29 -12.55 -14.39
CA GLU A 103 -22.05 -11.29 -14.31
C GLU A 103 -21.13 -10.08 -14.26
N ARG A 104 -20.09 -10.13 -13.40
CA ARG A 104 -19.15 -9.03 -13.25
C ARG A 104 -18.35 -8.81 -14.53
N LEU A 105 -17.90 -9.87 -15.19
CA LEU A 105 -17.18 -9.77 -16.47
C LEU A 105 -18.06 -9.24 -17.58
N ALA A 106 -19.34 -9.62 -17.62
CA ALA A 106 -20.31 -9.06 -18.57
C ALA A 106 -20.48 -7.55 -18.37
N ILE A 107 -20.52 -7.09 -17.12
CA ILE A 107 -20.52 -5.66 -16.78
C ILE A 107 -19.25 -4.99 -17.31
N GLU A 108 -18.05 -5.54 -17.07
CA GLU A 108 -16.80 -4.95 -17.58
C GLU A 108 -16.74 -4.89 -19.11
N VAL A 109 -17.38 -5.85 -19.80
CA VAL A 109 -17.54 -5.82 -21.27
C VAL A 109 -18.50 -4.71 -21.69
N LYS A 110 -19.65 -4.54 -21.01
CA LYS A 110 -20.59 -3.42 -21.23
C LYS A 110 -19.89 -2.08 -21.03
N LEU A 111 -19.11 -1.95 -19.95
CA LEU A 111 -18.31 -0.76 -19.65
C LEU A 111 -17.28 -0.43 -20.72
N ARG A 112 -16.71 -1.43 -21.40
CA ARG A 112 -15.73 -1.19 -22.46
C ARG A 112 -16.37 -0.79 -23.78
N ASN A 113 -17.50 -1.42 -24.11
CA ASN A 113 -18.04 -1.37 -25.47
C ASN A 113 -19.27 -0.45 -25.62
N ARG A 114 -19.98 -0.15 -24.53
CA ARG A 114 -21.32 0.47 -24.58
C ARG A 114 -21.51 1.54 -23.51
N GLN A 115 -20.52 2.42 -23.36
CA GLN A 115 -20.58 3.49 -22.34
C GLN A 115 -21.75 4.45 -22.55
N ALA A 116 -22.12 4.72 -23.81
CA ALA A 116 -23.22 5.60 -24.16
C ALA A 116 -24.61 5.03 -23.78
N GLU A 117 -24.71 3.72 -23.50
CA GLU A 117 -25.97 3.06 -23.10
C GLU A 117 -26.16 3.03 -21.57
N MET A 118 -25.21 3.55 -20.78
CA MET A 118 -25.33 3.58 -19.33
C MET A 118 -26.25 4.71 -18.87
N THR A 119 -27.09 4.40 -17.89
CA THR A 119 -27.81 5.44 -17.17
C THR A 119 -26.82 6.30 -16.35
N PRO A 120 -27.16 7.57 -16.04
CA PRO A 120 -26.33 8.42 -15.21
C PRO A 120 -26.00 7.81 -13.84
N ASP A 121 -26.98 7.15 -13.21
CA ASP A 121 -26.82 6.52 -11.90
C ASP A 121 -25.88 5.31 -11.96
N GLU A 122 -26.06 4.40 -12.93
CA GLU A 122 -25.13 3.29 -13.15
C GLU A 122 -23.70 3.80 -13.37
N ARG A 123 -23.55 4.87 -14.16
CA ARG A 123 -22.24 5.47 -14.42
C ARG A 123 -21.61 6.02 -13.15
N HIS A 124 -22.37 6.71 -12.32
CA HIS A 124 -21.91 7.20 -11.03
C HIS A 124 -21.44 6.06 -10.12
N ASP A 125 -22.22 4.98 -10.01
CA ASP A 125 -21.87 3.82 -9.19
C ASP A 125 -20.55 3.17 -9.64
N PHE A 126 -20.34 3.03 -10.95
CA PHE A 126 -19.09 2.48 -11.49
C PHE A 126 -17.88 3.38 -11.28
N LEU A 127 -18.08 4.69 -11.28
CA LEU A 127 -17.03 5.65 -10.96
C LEU A 127 -16.68 5.64 -9.48
N MET A 128 -17.66 5.43 -8.60
CA MET A 128 -17.49 5.36 -7.16
C MET A 128 -16.85 4.06 -6.68
N GLU A 129 -17.02 2.96 -7.40
CA GLU A 129 -16.53 1.64 -6.99
C GLU A 129 -15.02 1.59 -6.67
N PRO A 130 -14.08 2.10 -7.51
CA PRO A 130 -12.66 2.10 -7.18
C PRO A 130 -12.32 2.92 -5.93
N PHE A 131 -13.06 4.01 -5.67
CA PHE A 131 -12.89 4.79 -4.45
C PHE A 131 -13.33 3.96 -3.25
N ASN A 132 -14.53 3.38 -3.30
CA ASN A 132 -15.09 2.55 -2.24
C ASN A 132 -14.16 1.39 -1.87
N TYR A 133 -13.57 0.77 -2.89
CA TYR A 133 -12.60 -0.30 -2.72
C TYR A 133 -11.33 0.16 -1.99
N LEU A 134 -10.84 1.38 -2.24
CA LEU A 134 -9.61 1.92 -1.66
C LEU A 134 -9.81 2.65 -0.33
N ILE A 135 -11.05 2.99 0.06
CA ILE A 135 -11.36 3.66 1.34
C ILE A 135 -10.69 2.94 2.53
N PRO A 136 -10.86 1.62 2.75
CA PRO A 136 -10.31 0.98 3.94
C PRO A 136 -8.79 1.09 4.04
N ALA A 137 -8.10 1.00 2.89
CA ALA A 137 -6.65 1.12 2.83
C ALA A 137 -6.17 2.55 3.12
N VAL A 138 -6.89 3.56 2.63
CA VAL A 138 -6.62 4.97 2.93
C VAL A 138 -6.89 5.26 4.41
N GLU A 139 -8.04 4.86 4.93
CA GLU A 139 -8.42 5.10 6.33
C GLU A 139 -7.43 4.45 7.29
N ALA A 140 -7.07 3.19 7.08
CA ALA A 140 -6.07 2.50 7.90
C ALA A 140 -4.72 3.24 7.94
N ARG A 141 -4.36 3.96 6.87
CA ARG A 141 -3.11 4.73 6.80
C ARG A 141 -3.19 6.09 7.51
N TYR A 142 -4.40 6.61 7.72
CA TYR A 142 -4.65 7.88 8.41
C TYR A 142 -5.19 7.71 9.85
N GLN A 143 -5.38 6.47 10.30
CA GLN A 143 -5.63 6.17 11.71
C GLN A 143 -4.40 6.52 12.57
N LYS A 144 -4.63 6.75 13.88
CA LYS A 144 -3.69 7.42 14.81
C LYS A 144 -2.34 6.72 15.00
N ASP A 145 -2.18 5.51 14.50
CA ASP A 145 -0.93 4.78 14.63
C ASP A 145 0.12 5.30 13.65
N VAL A 146 1.18 5.87 14.22
CA VAL A 146 2.35 6.33 13.47
C VAL A 146 3.05 5.12 12.87
N GLN A 147 2.70 4.80 11.63
CA GLN A 147 3.35 3.73 10.89
C GLN A 147 4.64 4.24 10.23
N PHE A 148 5.79 3.88 10.82
CA PHE A 148 7.10 4.11 10.23
C PHE A 148 7.17 3.50 8.82
N ASP A 149 7.29 4.36 7.81
CA ASP A 149 7.64 3.91 6.47
C ASP A 149 9.16 3.77 6.33
N LYS A 150 9.59 3.05 5.28
CA LYS A 150 11.01 2.81 5.01
C LYS A 150 11.80 4.12 4.91
N GLU A 151 11.20 5.16 4.33
CA GLU A 151 11.82 6.47 4.16
C GLU A 151 12.05 7.17 5.51
N SER A 152 11.06 7.19 6.40
CA SER A 152 11.21 7.75 7.76
C SER A 152 12.16 6.92 8.61
N GLY A 153 12.17 5.59 8.44
CA GLY A 153 13.12 4.70 9.09
C GLY A 153 14.58 4.98 8.67
N ILE A 154 14.83 5.16 7.37
CA ILE A 154 16.15 5.53 6.86
C ILE A 154 16.55 6.93 7.35
N ALA A 155 15.63 7.91 7.36
CA ALA A 155 15.90 9.24 7.89
C ALA A 155 16.26 9.22 9.39
N GLY A 156 15.53 8.43 10.19
CA GLY A 156 15.80 8.25 11.60
C GLY A 156 17.17 7.60 11.85
N LEU A 157 17.48 6.50 11.16
CA LEU A 157 18.78 5.84 11.25
C LEU A 157 19.92 6.76 10.76
N GLY A 158 19.70 7.51 9.70
CA GLY A 158 20.65 8.50 9.18
C GLY A 158 20.94 9.60 10.19
N THR A 159 19.92 10.09 10.90
CA THR A 159 20.07 11.10 11.96
C THR A 159 20.92 10.59 13.11
N ILE A 160 20.65 9.37 13.59
CA ILE A 160 21.42 8.74 14.67
C ILE A 160 22.87 8.49 14.22
N GLY A 161 23.05 7.87 13.06
CA GLY A 161 24.36 7.57 12.50
C GLY A 161 25.21 8.82 12.27
N LEU A 162 24.62 9.88 11.72
CA LEU A 162 25.29 11.17 11.51
C LEU A 162 25.68 11.81 12.85
N SER A 163 24.79 11.81 13.84
CA SER A 163 25.08 12.38 15.16
C SER A 163 26.25 11.68 15.85
N VAL A 164 26.28 10.34 15.80
CA VAL A 164 27.39 9.52 16.33
C VAL A 164 28.68 9.79 15.57
N LEU A 165 28.62 9.84 14.24
CA LEU A 165 29.79 10.12 13.41
C LEU A 165 30.36 11.52 13.69
N THR A 166 29.50 12.54 13.77
CA THR A 166 29.90 13.90 14.15
C THR A 166 30.58 13.91 15.51
N PHE A 167 30.02 13.24 16.51
CA PHE A 167 30.63 13.15 17.84
C PHE A 167 32.02 12.50 17.80
N ILE A 168 32.18 11.37 17.10
CA ILE A 168 33.47 10.66 17.00
C ILE A 168 34.52 11.49 16.24
N VAL A 169 34.14 12.11 15.12
CA VAL A 169 35.05 12.90 14.30
C VAL A 169 35.49 14.16 15.03
N CYS A 170 34.55 14.91 15.61
CA CYS A 170 34.85 16.15 16.31
C CYS A 170 35.66 15.90 17.60
N SER A 171 35.40 14.82 18.34
CA SER A 171 36.19 14.49 19.54
C SER A 171 37.64 14.07 19.22
N LYS A 172 37.89 13.51 18.03
CA LYS A 172 39.26 13.21 17.57
C LYS A 172 40.01 14.42 17.05
N LEU A 173 39.31 15.35 16.39
CA LEU A 173 39.93 16.55 15.81
C LEU A 173 40.21 17.63 16.87
N TRP A 174 39.40 17.70 17.93
CA TRP A 174 39.57 18.67 19.02
C TRP A 174 39.57 17.97 20.39
N PRO A 175 40.71 17.40 20.79
CA PRO A 175 40.85 16.67 22.05
C PRO A 175 40.95 17.58 23.29
N ASP A 176 41.09 18.90 23.11
CA ASP A 176 41.25 19.83 24.22
C ASP A 176 39.95 19.92 25.07
N PRO A 177 40.05 19.91 26.41
CA PRO A 177 38.89 19.98 27.30
C PRO A 177 37.88 21.11 26.99
N PRO A 178 38.28 22.37 26.69
CA PRO A 178 37.32 23.42 26.34
C PRO A 178 36.62 23.21 25.00
N ALA A 179 37.14 22.35 24.12
CA ALA A 179 36.48 22.04 22.84
C ALA A 179 35.31 21.05 23.01
N HIS A 180 35.25 20.30 24.12
CA HIS A 180 34.19 19.33 24.36
C HIS A 180 32.78 19.96 24.42
N ASP A 181 32.67 21.19 24.93
CA ASP A 181 31.40 21.93 24.98
C ASP A 181 30.90 22.26 23.56
N TRP A 182 31.81 22.68 22.68
CA TRP A 182 31.50 22.96 21.28
C TRP A 182 31.12 21.70 20.51
N VAL A 183 31.85 20.59 20.72
CA VAL A 183 31.50 19.30 20.11
C VAL A 183 30.10 18.86 20.53
N SER A 184 29.79 18.96 21.82
CA SER A 184 28.48 18.60 22.36
C SER A 184 27.36 19.47 21.78
N LEU A 185 27.59 20.78 21.66
CA LEU A 185 26.64 21.70 21.05
C LEU A 185 26.38 21.36 19.57
N MET A 186 27.43 21.07 18.80
CA MET A 186 27.30 20.71 17.38
C MET A 186 26.57 19.39 17.19
N THR A 187 26.92 18.36 17.96
CA THR A 187 26.19 17.08 17.95
C THR A 187 24.73 17.27 18.35
N GLY A 188 24.46 18.12 19.35
CA GLY A 188 23.10 18.47 19.77
C GLY A 188 22.29 19.10 18.64
N TRP A 189 22.87 20.06 17.91
CA TRP A 189 22.22 20.68 16.75
C TRP A 189 21.93 19.69 15.63
N VAL A 190 22.88 18.83 15.28
CA VAL A 190 22.67 17.77 14.27
C VAL A 190 21.50 16.87 14.67
N LEU A 191 21.43 16.48 15.94
CA LEU A 191 20.36 15.64 16.47
C LEU A 191 19.00 16.35 16.39
N VAL A 192 18.92 17.63 16.78
CA VAL A 192 17.67 18.42 16.73
C VAL A 192 17.18 18.58 15.29
N VAL A 193 18.07 19.01 14.38
CA VAL A 193 17.72 19.22 12.97
C VAL A 193 17.33 17.91 12.29
N GLY A 194 18.09 16.83 12.52
CA GLY A 194 17.78 15.52 11.94
C GLY A 194 16.48 14.92 12.52
N SER A 195 16.20 15.14 13.81
CA SER A 195 14.94 14.72 14.43
C SER A 195 13.75 15.49 13.86
N ALA A 196 13.87 16.82 13.70
CA ALA A 196 12.85 17.64 13.07
C ALA A 196 12.59 17.19 11.62
N TYR A 197 13.65 16.90 10.86
CA TYR A 197 13.52 16.36 9.50
C TYR A 197 12.80 15.00 9.49
N THR A 198 13.18 14.08 10.37
CA THR A 198 12.55 12.75 10.49
C THR A 198 11.07 12.89 10.85
N PHE A 199 10.73 13.80 11.76
CA PHE A 199 9.35 14.09 12.13
C PHE A 199 8.54 14.64 10.95
N VAL A 200 9.10 15.59 10.19
CA VAL A 200 8.48 16.08 8.96
C VAL A 200 8.26 14.94 7.96
N GLN A 201 9.25 14.07 7.76
CA GLN A 201 9.10 12.89 6.88
C GLN A 201 7.97 11.96 7.34
N LEU A 202 7.82 11.78 8.65
CA LEU A 202 6.77 10.96 9.26
C LEU A 202 5.38 11.55 9.02
N CYS A 203 5.22 12.86 9.26
CA CYS A 203 3.97 13.58 9.01
C CYS A 203 3.57 13.59 7.52
N LEU A 204 4.55 13.60 6.61
CA LEU A 204 4.32 13.54 5.16
C LEU A 204 4.07 12.13 4.62
N GLY A 205 4.30 11.08 5.43
CA GLY A 205 4.17 9.68 5.03
C GLY A 205 2.81 9.30 4.41
N PRO A 206 1.66 9.62 5.03
CA PRO A 206 0.35 9.34 4.45
C PRO A 206 0.13 10.01 3.09
N GLY A 207 0.64 11.24 2.91
CA GLY A 207 0.57 11.96 1.64
C GLY A 207 1.44 11.32 0.55
N ARG A 208 2.61 10.77 0.90
CA ARG A 208 3.44 9.99 -0.03
C ARG A 208 2.75 8.69 -0.46
N TYR A 209 2.11 7.98 0.47
CA TYR A 209 1.33 6.78 0.16
C TYR A 209 0.20 7.06 -0.83
N LEU A 210 -0.58 8.12 -0.61
CA LEU A 210 -1.64 8.51 -1.55
C LEU A 210 -1.08 8.77 -2.95
N ARG A 211 0.00 9.55 -3.06
CA ARG A 211 0.61 9.90 -4.36
C ARG A 211 1.24 8.71 -5.07
N LYS A 212 1.95 7.84 -4.34
CA LYS A 212 2.69 6.72 -4.93
C LYS A 212 1.82 5.49 -5.20
N LYS A 213 0.74 5.29 -4.46
CA LYS A 213 -0.07 4.06 -4.52
C LYS A 213 -1.53 4.32 -4.90
N VAL A 214 -2.24 5.14 -4.14
CA VAL A 214 -3.71 5.29 -4.29
C VAL A 214 -4.08 6.04 -5.56
N ILE A 215 -3.43 7.18 -5.85
CA ILE A 215 -3.73 7.98 -7.05
C ILE A 215 -3.45 7.18 -8.34
N PRO A 216 -2.30 6.50 -8.50
CA PRO A 216 -2.07 5.65 -9.67
C PRO A 216 -3.06 4.49 -9.79
N ASP A 217 -3.48 3.87 -8.69
CA ASP A 217 -4.44 2.77 -8.72
C ASP A 217 -5.85 3.26 -9.09
N LEU A 218 -6.29 4.40 -8.54
CA LEU A 218 -7.54 5.07 -8.96
C LEU A 218 -7.48 5.43 -10.44
N ALA A 219 -6.42 6.09 -10.89
CA ALA A 219 -6.25 6.47 -12.28
C ALA A 219 -6.31 5.26 -13.21
N ARG A 220 -5.66 4.14 -12.84
CA ARG A 220 -5.71 2.89 -13.61
C ARG A 220 -7.12 2.29 -13.66
N ALA A 221 -7.84 2.28 -12.53
CA ALA A 221 -9.17 1.71 -12.44
C ALA A 221 -10.24 2.57 -13.13
N LEU A 222 -10.05 3.89 -13.16
CA LEU A 222 -10.97 4.86 -13.76
C LEU A 222 -10.68 5.09 -15.25
N LYS A 223 -9.45 4.87 -15.72
CA LYS A 223 -9.07 5.10 -17.13
C LYS A 223 -10.03 4.44 -18.13
N PRO A 224 -10.47 3.18 -17.96
CA PRO A 224 -11.40 2.55 -18.89
C PRO A 224 -12.76 3.24 -18.95
N LEU A 225 -13.20 3.90 -17.88
CA LEU A 225 -14.50 4.60 -17.81
C LEU A 225 -14.48 5.99 -18.47
N ASN A 226 -13.29 6.46 -18.83
CA ASN A 226 -13.04 7.77 -19.43
C ASN A 226 -13.85 8.89 -18.73
N PRO A 227 -13.68 9.08 -17.42
CA PRO A 227 -14.45 10.07 -16.67
C PRO A 227 -14.13 11.49 -17.16
N SER A 228 -15.12 12.36 -17.07
CA SER A 228 -14.91 13.81 -17.17
C SER A 228 -14.27 14.34 -15.89
N ARG A 229 -13.75 15.57 -15.96
CA ARG A 229 -13.20 16.22 -14.76
C ARG A 229 -14.29 16.48 -13.72
N ASP A 230 -15.47 16.90 -14.16
CA ASP A 230 -16.59 17.25 -13.29
C ASP A 230 -17.11 16.01 -12.55
N GLU A 231 -17.20 14.87 -13.23
CA GLU A 231 -17.57 13.58 -12.62
C GLU A 231 -16.61 13.16 -11.49
N LEU A 232 -15.30 13.39 -11.67
CA LEU A 232 -14.31 13.12 -10.62
C LEU A 232 -14.46 14.08 -9.44
N GLU A 233 -14.74 15.36 -9.71
CA GLU A 233 -14.95 16.36 -8.68
C GLU A 233 -16.22 16.05 -7.86
N GLU A 234 -17.29 15.61 -8.51
CA GLU A 234 -18.54 15.14 -7.88
C GLU A 234 -18.31 13.90 -7.00
N CYS A 235 -17.62 12.87 -7.51
CA CYS A 235 -17.29 11.68 -6.73
C CYS A 235 -16.47 12.05 -5.47
N LEU A 236 -15.47 12.92 -5.63
CA LEU A 236 -14.66 13.38 -4.50
C LEU A 236 -15.44 14.27 -3.52
N ALA A 237 -16.41 15.05 -4.01
CA ALA A 237 -17.31 15.83 -3.18
C ALA A 237 -18.22 14.92 -2.33
N ALA A 238 -18.85 13.92 -2.93
CA ALA A 238 -19.66 12.93 -2.21
C ALA A 238 -18.88 12.23 -1.10
N LEU A 239 -17.63 11.80 -1.39
CA LEU A 239 -16.74 11.19 -0.39
C LEU A 239 -16.32 12.16 0.72
N ARG A 240 -16.18 13.45 0.40
CA ARG A 240 -15.86 14.50 1.36
C ARG A 240 -17.04 14.77 2.29
N ASP A 241 -18.25 14.80 1.75
CA ASP A 241 -19.49 14.99 2.52
C ASP A 241 -19.73 13.82 3.48
N ALA A 242 -19.38 12.59 3.05
CA ALA A 242 -19.31 11.41 3.90
C ALA A 242 -18.14 11.43 4.92
N LYS A 243 -17.34 12.50 4.97
CA LYS A 243 -16.19 12.71 5.87
C LYS A 243 -15.06 11.68 5.71
N LEU A 244 -14.95 11.07 4.54
CA LEU A 244 -13.92 10.09 4.25
C LEU A 244 -12.59 10.79 3.90
N LYS A 245 -11.47 10.23 4.36
CA LYS A 245 -10.13 10.80 4.13
C LYS A 245 -9.77 10.81 2.66
N ILE A 246 -10.24 9.85 1.87
CA ILE A 246 -9.95 9.82 0.43
C ILE A 246 -10.52 11.07 -0.29
N GLY A 247 -11.75 11.50 0.03
CA GLY A 247 -12.39 12.68 -0.58
C GLY A 247 -11.81 14.03 -0.13
N THR A 248 -11.16 14.06 1.04
CA THR A 248 -10.48 15.26 1.56
C THR A 248 -9.01 15.35 1.17
N LYS A 249 -8.33 14.21 0.98
CA LYS A 249 -6.88 14.15 0.78
C LYS A 249 -6.47 13.95 -0.68
N VAL A 250 -7.31 13.34 -1.52
CA VAL A 250 -7.06 13.25 -2.96
C VAL A 250 -7.43 14.57 -3.61
N LYS A 251 -6.47 15.20 -4.29
CA LYS A 251 -6.71 16.44 -5.04
C LYS A 251 -7.21 16.10 -6.44
N PRO A 252 -8.35 16.68 -6.90
CA PRO A 252 -8.90 16.40 -8.23
C PRO A 252 -7.88 16.58 -9.36
N GLN A 253 -7.11 17.68 -9.33
CA GLN A 253 -6.07 17.97 -10.32
C GLN A 253 -4.98 16.88 -10.42
N GLN A 254 -4.56 16.33 -9.27
CA GLN A 254 -3.54 15.27 -9.25
C GLN A 254 -4.10 13.97 -9.83
N LEU A 255 -5.34 13.64 -9.50
CA LEU A 255 -6.01 12.46 -10.04
C LEU A 255 -6.24 12.60 -11.55
N TRP A 256 -6.69 13.78 -12.00
CA TRP A 256 -6.88 14.08 -13.41
C TRP A 256 -5.58 13.94 -14.21
N PHE A 257 -4.49 14.54 -13.73
CA PHE A 257 -3.18 14.42 -14.35
C PHE A 257 -2.70 12.96 -14.41
N ALA A 258 -2.86 12.21 -13.31
CA ALA A 258 -2.53 10.79 -13.29
C ALA A 258 -3.38 9.96 -14.26
N LEU A 259 -4.66 10.30 -14.43
CA LEU A 259 -5.56 9.66 -15.38
C LEU A 259 -5.15 9.93 -16.83
N GLN A 260 -4.66 11.13 -17.14
CA GLN A 260 -4.11 11.45 -18.47
C GLN A 260 -2.87 10.60 -18.79
N LEU A 261 -1.98 10.41 -17.80
CA LEU A 261 -0.77 9.61 -17.95
C LEU A 261 -0.99 8.09 -17.87
N ALA A 262 -2.09 7.64 -17.26
CA ALA A 262 -2.38 6.23 -17.09
C ALA A 262 -2.56 5.54 -18.44
N GLN A 263 -1.78 4.48 -18.67
CA GLN A 263 -2.00 3.59 -19.80
C GLN A 263 -3.14 2.61 -19.50
N PRO A 264 -4.00 2.30 -20.48
CA PRO A 264 -4.99 1.25 -20.31
C PRO A 264 -4.28 -0.08 -20.01
N VAL A 265 -4.82 -0.84 -19.06
CA VAL A 265 -4.31 -2.20 -18.77
C VAL A 265 -4.58 -3.05 -20.01
N ARG A 266 -3.50 -3.45 -20.70
CA ARG A 266 -3.59 -4.49 -21.74
C ARG A 266 -3.85 -5.80 -21.01
N SER A 267 -5.12 -6.22 -20.99
CA SER A 267 -5.57 -7.53 -20.53
C SER A 267 -5.09 -8.61 -21.49
#